data_AF-A0A1F3V0Z7-F1
#
_entry.id   AF-A0A1F3V0Z7-F1
#
_cell.length_a   1.000
_cell.length_b   1.000
_cell.length_c   1.000
_cell.angle_alpha   90.00
_cell.angle_beta   90.00
_cell.angle_gamma   90.00
#
_symmetry.space_group_name_H-M   'P 1'
#
loop_
_entity.id
_entity.type
_entity.pdbx_description
1 polymer ?
#
loop_
_entity_poly.entity_id
_entity_poly.type
_entity_poly.pdbx_seq_one_letter_code
_entity_poly.pdbx_strand_id
1 'polypeptide(L)'
;MENTFDQILKLSTTTFQNYEHEIIHPGRPTVWHFMAINKRSRKNYLVYCVTAIKKVAPLIDMALEQKDKHSRLVVVCKSCEQEDLQVAKEKNYCLVTSQTLDDYNYDMTVAKLATGKVSTSDLGIVDFGRVITKQ
;
A
#
# COMPACT_ATOMS: atom_id res chain seq x y z
N MET A 1 24.64 -2.00 2.34
CA MET A 1 23.41 -2.83 2.29
C MET A 1 22.27 -1.90 2.63
N GLU A 2 21.40 -1.61 1.66
CA GLU A 2 20.21 -0.80 1.90
C GLU A 2 19.29 -1.55 2.87
N ASN A 3 18.71 -0.86 3.85
CA ASN A 3 17.84 -1.47 4.84
C ASN A 3 16.58 -2.00 4.12
N THR A 4 16.17 -3.24 4.40
CA THR A 4 14.95 -3.84 3.81
C THR A 4 13.72 -2.95 4.01
N PHE A 5 13.66 -2.22 5.12
CA PHE A 5 12.60 -1.24 5.36
C PHE A 5 12.64 -0.08 4.35
N ASP A 6 13.81 0.52 4.10
CA ASP A 6 13.96 1.65 3.18
C ASP A 6 13.55 1.26 1.75
N GLN A 7 13.86 0.02 1.36
CA GLN A 7 13.44 -0.54 0.07
C GLN A 7 11.91 -0.62 -0.05
N ILE A 8 11.23 -1.15 0.97
CA ILE A 8 9.76 -1.25 0.99
C ILE A 8 9.13 0.14 0.99
N LEU A 9 9.65 1.07 1.78
CA LEU A 9 9.16 2.44 1.85
C LEU A 9 9.30 3.18 0.52
N LYS A 10 10.47 3.05 -0.12
CA LYS A 10 10.76 3.64 -1.44
C LYS A 10 9.86 3.06 -2.52
N LEU A 11 9.73 1.72 -2.55
CA LEU A 11 8.85 1.02 -3.49
C LEU A 11 7.39 1.47 -3.31
N SER A 12 6.91 1.52 -2.07
CA SER A 12 5.55 1.95 -1.76
C SER A 12 5.31 3.39 -2.20
N THR A 13 6.17 4.32 -1.78
CA THR A 13 6.09 5.74 -2.16
C THR A 13 6.06 5.91 -3.68
N THR A 14 6.98 5.25 -4.39
CA THR A 14 7.08 5.31 -5.86
C THR A 14 5.83 4.75 -6.53
N THR A 15 5.29 3.63 -6.02
CA THR A 15 4.07 3.03 -6.54
C THR A 15 2.90 4.01 -6.44
N PHE A 16 2.63 4.54 -5.24
CA PHE A 16 1.52 5.48 -5.04
C PHE A 16 1.69 6.76 -5.87
N GLN A 17 2.91 7.30 -6.00
CA GLN A 17 3.21 8.46 -6.86
C GLN A 17 2.97 8.18 -8.34
N ASN A 18 3.32 6.98 -8.83
CA ASN A 18 3.12 6.60 -10.22
C ASN A 18 1.64 6.52 -10.61
N TYR A 19 0.77 6.31 -9.62
CA TYR A 19 -0.70 6.40 -9.71
C TYR A 19 -1.24 7.78 -9.30
N GLU A 20 -0.39 8.81 -9.33
CA GLU A 20 -0.74 10.22 -9.06
C GLU A 20 -1.32 10.48 -7.66
N HIS A 21 -0.96 9.66 -6.67
CA HIS A 21 -1.29 9.98 -5.30
C HIS A 21 -0.33 11.04 -4.76
N GLU A 22 -0.88 12.00 -4.02
CA GLU A 22 -0.08 12.91 -3.21
C GLU A 22 0.40 12.18 -1.95
N ILE A 23 1.70 12.25 -1.68
CA ILE A 23 2.31 11.62 -0.52
C ILE A 23 2.55 12.65 0.57
N ILE A 24 2.07 12.35 1.78
CA ILE A 24 2.27 13.16 2.97
C ILE A 24 3.00 12.31 4.01
N HIS A 25 4.25 12.68 4.28
CA HIS A 25 5.04 12.07 5.35
C HIS A 25 4.75 12.78 6.67
N PRO A 26 4.44 12.05 7.75
CA PRO A 26 4.45 12.63 9.08
C PRO A 26 5.89 13.06 9.38
N GLY A 27 6.10 14.33 9.74
CA GLY A 27 7.41 15.02 9.77
C GLY A 27 8.46 14.51 10.78
N ARG A 28 8.43 13.22 11.17
CA ARG A 28 9.48 12.58 11.97
C ARG A 28 10.15 11.46 11.16
N PRO A 29 11.50 11.40 11.14
CA PRO A 29 12.28 10.47 10.31
C PRO A 29 12.20 8.99 10.72
N THR A 30 11.47 8.65 11.78
CA THR A 30 11.33 7.29 12.31
C THR A 30 10.01 6.61 11.95
N VAL A 31 9.16 7.27 11.15
CA VAL A 31 7.77 6.84 11.03
C VAL A 31 7.60 5.87 9.85
N TRP A 32 7.20 4.65 10.18
CA TRP A 32 7.03 3.52 9.26
C TRP A 32 5.77 3.63 8.40
N HIS A 33 5.29 4.84 8.17
CA HIS A 33 4.07 5.09 7.42
C HIS A 33 4.05 6.45 6.75
N PHE A 34 3.22 6.55 5.72
CA PHE A 34 2.87 7.81 5.05
C PHE A 34 1.38 7.80 4.72
N MET A 35 0.83 8.97 4.44
CA MET A 35 -0.51 9.08 3.91
C MET A 35 -0.44 9.31 2.40
N ALA A 36 -1.20 8.52 1.64
CA ALA A 36 -1.39 8.73 0.21
C ALA A 36 -2.81 9.23 -0.05
N ILE A 37 -2.92 10.34 -0.77
CA ILE A 37 -4.21 10.96 -1.11
C ILE A 37 -4.42 10.85 -2.61
N ASN A 38 -5.48 10.16 -3.01
CA ASN A 38 -5.93 10.16 -4.39
C ASN A 38 -6.81 11.41 -4.62
N LYS A 39 -6.26 12.44 -5.27
CA LYS A 39 -6.99 13.70 -5.52
C LYS A 39 -8.20 13.52 -6.43
N ARG A 40 -8.18 12.54 -7.34
CA ARG A 40 -9.27 12.27 -8.28
C ARG A 40 -10.48 11.64 -7.57
N SER A 41 -10.23 10.66 -6.70
CA SER A 41 -11.30 9.93 -5.99
C SER A 41 -11.58 10.46 -4.58
N ARG A 42 -10.83 11.45 -4.09
CA ARG A 42 -10.85 11.94 -2.69
C ARG A 42 -10.72 10.83 -1.66
N LYS A 43 -9.94 9.78 -1.97
CA LYS A 43 -9.69 8.66 -1.07
C LYS A 43 -8.34 8.84 -0.39
N ASN A 44 -8.32 8.57 0.91
CA ASN A 44 -7.12 8.64 1.74
C ASN A 44 -6.68 7.23 2.12
N TYR A 45 -5.38 6.98 1.99
CA TYR A 45 -4.76 5.71 2.37
C TYR A 45 -3.70 6.00 3.42
N LEU A 46 -3.81 5.33 4.56
CA LEU A 46 -2.77 5.28 5.57
C LEU A 46 -1.90 4.06 5.26
N VAL A 47 -0.67 4.28 4.81
CA VAL A 47 0.21 3.22 4.29
C VAL A 47 1.31 2.92 5.30
N TYR A 48 1.33 1.72 5.86
CA TYR A 48 2.35 1.23 6.78
C TYR A 48 3.31 0.29 6.07
N CYS A 49 4.61 0.58 6.13
CA CYS A 49 5.68 -0.24 5.57
C CYS A 49 6.33 -1.06 6.68
N VAL A 50 6.31 -2.39 6.57
CA VAL A 50 6.73 -3.28 7.66
C VAL A 50 7.59 -4.41 7.13
N THR A 51 8.59 -4.85 7.90
CA THR A 51 9.45 -5.96 7.47
C THR A 51 8.83 -7.33 7.77
N ALA A 52 8.03 -7.42 8.83
CA ALA A 52 7.29 -8.62 9.22
C ALA A 52 6.01 -8.26 9.98
N ILE A 53 4.86 -8.77 9.51
CA ILE A 53 3.52 -8.46 10.04
C ILE A 53 3.37 -8.87 11.51
N LYS A 54 3.84 -10.07 11.86
CA LYS A 54 3.74 -10.63 13.22
C LYS A 54 4.33 -9.70 14.30
N LYS A 55 5.34 -8.89 13.96
CA LYS A 55 6.01 -7.97 14.89
C LYS A 55 5.25 -6.65 15.10
N VAL A 56 4.32 -6.33 14.22
CA VAL A 56 3.65 -5.03 14.14
C VAL A 56 2.14 -5.14 14.26
N ALA A 57 1.61 -6.34 14.56
CA ALA A 57 0.17 -6.55 14.73
C ALA A 57 -0.48 -5.56 15.73
N PRO A 58 0.11 -5.27 16.91
CA PRO A 58 -0.44 -4.24 17.81
C PRO A 58 -0.46 -2.83 17.19
N LEU A 59 0.50 -2.51 16.33
CA LEU A 59 0.54 -1.21 15.63
C LEU A 59 -0.56 -1.13 14.57
N ILE A 60 -0.84 -2.23 13.88
CA ILE A 60 -1.93 -2.33 12.90
C ILE A 60 -3.27 -2.13 13.61
N ASP A 61 -3.46 -2.76 14.78
CA ASP A 61 -4.69 -2.63 15.58
C ASP A 61 -4.90 -1.18 16.04
N MET A 62 -3.85 -0.54 16.57
CA MET A 62 -3.92 0.89 16.91
C MET A 62 -4.20 1.77 15.68
N ALA A 63 -3.60 1.48 14.52
CA ALA A 63 -3.85 2.25 13.30
C ALA A 63 -5.29 2.08 12.80
N LEU A 64 -5.88 0.89 12.96
CA LEU A 64 -7.28 0.61 12.65
C LEU A 64 -8.25 1.39 13.55
N GLU A 65 -7.91 1.53 14.83
CA GLU A 65 -8.70 2.28 15.81
C GLU A 65 -8.58 3.80 15.60
N GLN A 66 -7.39 4.28 15.24
CA GLN A 66 -7.09 5.72 15.13
C GLN A 66 -7.39 6.33 13.76
N LYS A 67 -7.47 5.52 12.69
CA LYS A 67 -7.70 6.06 11.35
C LYS A 67 -9.07 6.74 11.26
N ASP A 68 -9.13 7.80 10.45
CA ASP A 68 -10.41 8.40 10.10
C ASP A 68 -11.32 7.40 9.36
N LYS A 69 -12.64 7.58 9.50
CA LYS A 69 -13.64 6.73 8.83
C LYS A 69 -13.51 6.72 7.30
N HIS A 70 -12.97 7.79 6.74
CA HIS A 70 -12.76 7.97 5.30
C HIS A 70 -11.41 7.44 4.81
N SER A 71 -10.52 7.05 5.73
CA SER A 71 -9.20 6.53 5.42
C SER A 71 -9.19 5.00 5.41
N ARG A 72 -8.47 4.43 4.43
CA ARG A 72 -8.20 2.99 4.33
C ARG A 72 -6.80 2.70 4.86
N LEU A 73 -6.66 1.63 5.64
CA LEU A 73 -5.34 1.17 6.08
C LEU A 73 -4.77 0.21 5.02
N VAL A 74 -3.54 0.47 4.60
CA VAL A 74 -2.76 -0.36 3.69
C VAL A 74 -1.46 -0.75 4.41
N VAL A 75 -1.20 -2.04 4.52
CA VAL A 75 0.02 -2.58 5.10
C VAL A 75 0.83 -3.21 3.97
N VAL A 76 2.06 -2.74 3.79
CA VAL A 76 3.01 -3.26 2.82
C VAL A 76 4.10 -4.00 3.56
N CYS A 77 4.27 -5.28 3.22
CA CYS A 77 5.26 -6.15 3.84
C CYS A 77 6.17 -6.79 2.80
N LYS A 78 7.31 -7.35 3.23
CA LYS A 78 8.17 -8.13 2.32
C LYS A 78 7.46 -9.42 1.87
N SER A 79 6.82 -10.10 2.81
CA SER A 79 6.14 -11.38 2.60
C SER A 79 5.06 -11.55 3.67
N CYS A 80 4.02 -12.30 3.35
CA CYS A 80 2.95 -12.67 4.26
C CYS A 80 2.52 -14.12 4.05
N GLU A 81 1.96 -14.73 5.09
CA GLU A 81 1.36 -16.06 5.05
C GLU A 81 -0.15 -15.96 4.71
N GLN A 82 -0.79 -17.09 4.38
CA GLN A 82 -2.24 -17.11 4.13
C GLN A 82 -3.05 -16.67 5.36
N GLU A 83 -2.58 -17.00 6.56
CA GLU A 83 -3.19 -16.55 7.81
C GLU A 83 -3.19 -15.03 7.94
N ASP A 84 -2.08 -14.36 7.56
CA ASP A 84 -2.00 -12.89 7.58
C ASP A 84 -3.03 -12.26 6.64
N LEU A 85 -3.24 -12.86 5.45
CA LEU A 85 -4.25 -12.40 4.49
C LEU A 85 -5.67 -12.57 5.03
N GLN A 86 -5.93 -13.68 5.73
CA GLN A 86 -7.22 -13.94 6.37
C GLN A 86 -7.49 -12.93 7.49
N VAL A 87 -6.49 -12.66 8.35
CA VAL A 87 -6.58 -11.63 9.40
C VAL A 87 -6.80 -10.25 8.78
N ALA A 88 -6.11 -9.92 7.68
CA ALA A 88 -6.31 -8.65 6.98
C ALA A 88 -7.74 -8.47 6.47
N LYS A 89 -8.31 -9.55 5.91
CA LYS A 89 -9.69 -9.60 5.45
C LYS A 89 -10.68 -9.41 6.60
N GLU A 90 -10.49 -10.13 7.71
CA GLU A 90 -11.35 -10.05 8.89
C GLU A 90 -11.32 -8.67 9.55
N LYS A 91 -10.12 -8.07 9.66
CA LYS A 91 -9.91 -6.74 10.23
C LYS A 91 -10.13 -5.60 9.23
N ASN A 92 -10.51 -5.92 8.00
CA ASN A 92 -10.84 -4.96 6.94
C ASN A 92 -9.73 -3.93 6.64
N TYR A 93 -8.49 -4.42 6.51
CA TYR A 93 -7.37 -3.64 5.97
C TYR A 93 -6.77 -4.30 4.73
N CYS A 94 -6.06 -3.52 3.93
CA CYS A 94 -5.34 -4.06 2.79
C CYS A 94 -3.98 -4.58 3.21
N LEU A 95 -3.66 -5.81 2.84
CA LEU A 95 -2.33 -6.37 2.98
C LEU A 95 -1.72 -6.63 1.62
N VAL A 96 -0.52 -6.10 1.38
CA VAL A 96 0.19 -6.18 0.10
C VAL A 96 1.64 -6.56 0.35
N THR A 97 2.21 -7.37 -0.54
CA THR A 97 3.64 -7.69 -0.50
C THR A 97 4.44 -6.76 -1.41
N SER A 98 5.74 -6.59 -1.15
CA SER A 98 6.62 -5.84 -2.04
C SER A 98 6.60 -6.41 -3.47
N GLN A 99 6.59 -7.73 -3.61
CA GLN A 99 6.48 -8.39 -4.92
C GLN A 99 5.20 -7.96 -5.65
N THR A 100 4.07 -7.90 -4.95
CA THR A 100 2.81 -7.46 -5.55
C THR A 100 2.90 -6.00 -6.04
N LEU A 101 3.59 -5.12 -5.31
CA LEU A 101 3.81 -3.73 -5.76
C LEU A 101 4.75 -3.66 -6.97
N ASP A 102 5.80 -4.48 -7.03
CA ASP A 102 6.70 -4.55 -8.18
C ASP A 102 5.95 -4.99 -9.44
N ASP A 103 5.13 -6.04 -9.32
CA ASP A 103 4.28 -6.53 -10.41
C ASP A 103 3.33 -5.42 -10.90
N TYR A 104 2.75 -4.63 -9.99
CA TYR A 104 1.90 -3.49 -10.37
C TYR A 104 2.64 -2.37 -11.07
N ASN A 105 3.85 -2.05 -10.62
CA ASN A 105 4.67 -1.04 -11.29
C ASN A 105 5.06 -1.50 -12.69
N TYR A 106 5.37 -2.79 -12.85
CA TYR A 106 5.62 -3.38 -14.15
C TYR A 106 4.39 -3.28 -15.07
N ASP A 107 3.24 -3.79 -14.63
CA ASP A 107 1.99 -3.79 -15.41
C ASP A 107 1.60 -2.36 -15.84
N MET A 108 1.75 -1.40 -14.96
CA MET A 108 1.48 0.01 -15.24
C MET A 108 2.48 0.63 -16.21
N THR A 109 3.76 0.28 -16.10
CA THR A 109 4.78 0.73 -17.05
C THR A 109 4.49 0.20 -18.44
N VAL A 110 4.15 -1.08 -18.54
CA VAL A 110 3.72 -1.72 -19.78
C VAL A 110 2.48 -1.04 -20.35
N ALA A 111 1.47 -0.76 -19.52
CA ALA A 111 0.26 -0.05 -19.94
C ALA A 111 0.55 1.37 -20.44
N LYS A 112 1.42 2.13 -19.74
CA LYS A 112 1.86 3.47 -20.16
C LYS A 112 2.54 3.44 -21.52
N LEU A 113 3.42 2.46 -21.75
CA LEU A 113 4.12 2.27 -23.02
C LEU A 113 3.15 1.92 -24.16
N ALA A 114 2.14 1.09 -23.89
CA ALA A 114 1.19 0.63 -24.90
C ALA A 114 0.13 1.69 -25.28
N THR A 115 -0.34 2.49 -24.32
CA THR A 115 -1.55 3.34 -24.50
C THR A 115 -1.29 4.84 -24.39
N GLY A 116 -0.13 5.26 -23.89
CA GLY A 116 0.20 6.67 -23.63
C GLY A 116 -0.66 7.34 -22.55
N LYS A 117 -1.67 6.66 -21.99
CA LYS A 117 -2.55 7.14 -20.92
C LYS A 117 -2.91 5.98 -20.00
N VAL A 118 -2.61 6.10 -18.72
CA VAL A 118 -3.12 5.16 -17.71
C VAL A 118 -4.24 5.84 -16.94
N SER A 119 -5.46 5.33 -17.07
CA SER A 119 -6.52 5.65 -16.12
C SER A 119 -6.37 4.75 -14.90
N THR A 120 -6.41 5.36 -13.72
CA THR A 120 -6.46 4.67 -12.42
C THR A 120 -7.65 3.70 -12.29
N SER A 121 -8.65 3.80 -13.19
CA SER A 121 -9.78 2.88 -13.29
C SER A 121 -9.50 1.60 -14.09
N ASP A 122 -8.53 1.63 -14.99
CA ASP A 122 -8.35 0.57 -16.02
C ASP A 122 -7.46 -0.56 -15.52
N LEU A 123 -6.65 -0.27 -14.52
CA LEU A 123 -6.01 -1.26 -13.68
C LEU A 123 -6.94 -1.42 -12.48
N GLY A 124 -7.44 -2.64 -12.19
CA GLY A 124 -8.42 -2.96 -11.14
C GLY A 124 -7.97 -2.70 -9.69
N ILE A 125 -7.19 -1.66 -9.48
CA ILE A 125 -6.56 -1.14 -8.25
C ILE A 125 -7.52 -0.19 -7.52
N VAL A 126 -8.70 0.06 -8.08
CA VAL A 126 -9.72 0.89 -7.42
C VAL A 126 -10.24 0.12 -6.20
N ASP A 127 -9.73 0.57 -5.06
CA ASP A 127 -9.86 -0.01 -3.73
C ASP A 127 -8.99 -1.24 -3.49
N PHE A 128 -7.81 -0.98 -2.92
CA PHE A 128 -7.13 -1.80 -1.90
C PHE A 128 -8.09 -2.45 -0.84
N GLY A 129 -9.41 -2.27 -0.92
CA GLY A 129 -10.44 -2.94 -0.12
C GLY A 129 -10.78 -4.37 -0.53
N ARG A 130 -10.09 -4.98 -1.51
CA ARG A 130 -10.12 -6.42 -1.72
C ARG A 130 -8.69 -6.96 -1.70
N VAL A 131 -8.47 -7.98 -0.86
CA VAL A 131 -7.22 -8.74 -0.79
C VAL A 131 -6.81 -9.12 -2.20
N ILE A 132 -5.73 -8.53 -2.71
CA ILE A 132 -5.29 -8.85 -4.06
C ILE A 132 -4.41 -10.07 -3.98
N THR A 133 -5.01 -11.24 -4.22
CA THR A 133 -4.29 -12.44 -4.59
C THR A 133 -4.31 -12.50 -6.12
N LYS A 134 -3.15 -12.31 -6.77
CA LYS A 134 -2.98 -12.86 -8.12
C LYS A 134 -2.93 -14.38 -7.91
N GLN A 135 -3.94 -15.09 -8.42
CA GLN A 135 -3.93 -16.56 -8.51
C GLN A 135 -2.88 -17.01 -9.52
#